data_AF-A0A7V0NSU6-F1
#
_entry.id   AF-A0A7V0NSU6-F1
#
_cell.length_a   1.000
_cell.length_b   1.000
_cell.length_c   1.000
_cell.angle_alpha   90.00
_cell.angle_beta   90.00
_cell.angle_gamma   90.00
#
_symmetry.space_group_name_H-M   'P 1'
#
loop_
_entity.id
_entity.type
_entity.pdbx_description
1 polymer ?
#
loop_
_entity_poly.entity_id
_entity_poly.type
_entity_poly.pdbx_seq_one_letter_code
_entity_poly.pdbx_strand_id
1 'polypeptide(L)' 'MRVPVTLVTSPGCHYCGHAREVLERVAGDVPLDVSEVDLA' A
#
# COMPACT_ATOMS: atom_id res chain seq x y z
N MET A 1 5.58 17.83 1.12
CA MET A 1 5.72 16.89 2.24
C MET A 1 4.97 15.63 1.85
N ARG A 2 5.56 14.43 1.99
CA ARG A 2 4.90 13.17 1.66
C ARG A 2 4.56 12.39 2.92
N VAL A 3 3.51 11.58 2.88
CA VAL A 3 3.09 10.72 3.99
C VAL A 3 3.66 9.32 3.78
N PRO A 4 4.58 8.84 4.65
CA PRO A 4 5.12 7.49 4.52
C PRO A 4 4.06 6.45 4.90
N VAL A 5 3.92 5.43 4.07
CA VAL A 5 2.99 4.30 4.29
C VAL A 5 3.72 3.01 3.98
N THR A 6 3.57 2.00 4.85
CA THR A 6 4.07 0.64 4.59
C THR A 6 2.90 -0.29 4.36
N LEU A 7 2.80 -0.84 3.16
CA LEU A 7 1.91 -1.93 2.83
C LEU A 7 2.58 -3.24 3.24
N VAL A 8 2.00 -3.93 4.21
CA VAL A 8 2.48 -5.23 4.67
C VAL A 8 1.68 -6.32 3.98
N THR A 9 2.36 -7.24 3.31
CA THR A 9 1.76 -8.34 2.54
C THR A 9 2.24 -9.70 3.02
N SER A 10 1.56 -10.75 2.59
CA SER A 10 1.93 -12.14 2.85
C SER A 10 1.34 -13.08 1.78
N PRO A 11 1.87 -14.30 1.64
CA PRO A 11 1.33 -15.30 0.71
C PRO A 11 -0.13 -15.64 1.04
N GLY A 12 -0.96 -15.73 0.02
CA GLY A 12 -2.39 -16.01 0.18
C GLY A 12 -3.20 -14.83 0.73
N CYS A 13 -2.60 -13.63 0.82
CA CYS A 13 -3.33 -12.43 1.21
C CYS A 13 -4.38 -12.05 0.16
N HIS A 14 -5.64 -12.37 0.47
CA HIS A 14 -6.79 -12.13 -0.42
C HIS A 14 -6.97 -10.63 -0.74
N TYR A 15 -6.64 -9.73 0.21
CA TYR A 15 -6.92 -8.30 0.07
C TYR A 15 -5.71 -7.43 -0.27
N CYS A 16 -4.51 -7.99 -0.40
CA CYS A 16 -3.31 -7.19 -0.63
C CYS A 16 -3.35 -6.47 -1.99
N GLY A 17 -3.95 -7.10 -3.02
CA GLY A 17 -4.23 -6.43 -4.29
C GLY A 17 -5.19 -5.24 -4.14
N HIS A 18 -6.30 -5.44 -3.43
CA HIS A 18 -7.26 -4.37 -3.15
C HIS A 18 -6.66 -3.22 -2.35
N ALA A 19 -5.80 -3.53 -1.37
CA ALA A 19 -5.10 -2.52 -0.60
C ALA A 19 -4.18 -1.64 -1.48
N ARG A 20 -3.51 -2.22 -2.49
CA ARG A 20 -2.74 -1.45 -3.48
C ARG A 20 -3.63 -0.50 -4.28
N GLU A 21 -4.76 -0.98 -4.80
CA GLU A 21 -5.73 -0.15 -5.54
C GLU A 21 -6.22 1.04 -4.71
N VAL A 22 -6.48 0.82 -3.42
CA VAL A 22 -6.89 1.89 -2.50
C VAL A 22 -5.77 2.92 -2.31
N LEU A 23 -4.52 2.47 -2.11
CA LEU A 23 -3.37 3.35 -1.95
C LEU A 23 -3.11 4.18 -3.22
N GLU A 24 -3.23 3.58 -4.40
CA GLU A 24 -3.12 4.28 -5.68
C GLU A 24 -4.17 5.39 -5.82
N ARG A 25 -5.42 5.11 -5.45
CA ARG A 25 -6.49 6.12 -5.47
C ARG A 25 -6.21 7.25 -4.48
N VAL A 26 -5.81 6.94 -3.25
CA VAL A 26 -5.51 7.95 -2.22
C VAL A 26 -4.29 8.79 -2.61
N ALA A 27 -3.32 8.21 -3.33
CA ALA A 27 -2.15 8.93 -3.83
C ALA A 27 -2.50 10.08 -4.80
N GLY A 28 -3.69 10.05 -5.42
CA GLY A 28 -4.21 11.15 -6.24
C GLY A 28 -4.60 12.39 -5.44
N ASP A 29 -5.01 12.20 -4.18
CA ASP A 29 -5.48 13.28 -3.30
C ASP A 29 -4.42 13.70 -2.26
N VAL A 30 -3.62 12.73 -1.81
CA VAL A 30 -2.61 12.90 -0.76
C VAL A 30 -1.27 12.38 -1.28
N PRO A 31 -0.19 13.15 -1.22
CA PRO A 31 1.11 12.69 -1.70
C PRO A 31 1.68 11.61 -0.76
N LEU A 32 1.44 10.34 -1.10
CA LEU A 32 1.94 9.19 -0.35
C LEU A 32 3.36 8.81 -0.78
N ASP A 33 4.12 8.22 0.14
CA ASP A 33 5.37 7.51 -0.11
C ASP A 33 5.20 6.07 0.35
N VAL A 34 4.80 5.19 -0.57
CA VAL A 34 4.39 3.82 -0.28
C VAL A 34 5.59 2.87 -0.42
N SER A 35 5.84 2.10 0.63
CA SER A 35 6.78 0.98 0.64
C SER A 35 6.01 -0.33 0.84
N GLU A 36 6.50 -1.44 0.29
CA GLU A 36 5.89 -2.76 0.50
C GLU A 36 6.86 -3.69 1.23
N VAL A 37 6.34 -4.46 2.19
CA VAL A 37 7.07 -5.48 2.95
C VAL A 37 6.29 -6.79 2.89
N ASP A 38 6.90 -7.84 2.34
CA ASP A 38 6.39 -9.22 2.41
C ASP A 38 6.87 -9.89 3.72
N LEU A 39 5.96 -10.56 4.43
CA LEU A 39 6.25 -11.26 5.68
C LEU A 39 6.60 -12.75 5.50
N ALA A 40 6.71 -13.26 4.26
CA ALA A 40 7.14 -14.62 3.96
C ALA A 40 8.66 -14.82 3.86
#